data_AF-A0A2V6UQZ9-F1
#
_entry.id   AF-A0A2V6UQZ9-F1
#
_cell.length_a   1.000
_cell.length_b   1.000
_cell.length_c   1.000
_cell.angle_alpha   90.00
_cell.angle_beta   90.00
_cell.angle_gamma   90.00
#
_symmetry.space_group_name_H-M   'P 1'
#
loop_
_entity.id
_entity.type
_entity.pdbx_description
1 polymer ?
#
loop_
_entity_poly.entity_id
_entity_poly.type
_entity_poly.pdbx_seq_one_letter_code
_entity_poly.pdbx_strand_id
1 'polypeptide(L)'
;MESAVILAAARERGLAAIVVRGVSDTADQSLPLGLATLVDAGGQSRPARAVALILRRPALLGQAWALRRGTLLALTAVAVVVRELGETG
;
A
#
# COMPACT_ATOMS: atom_id res chain seq x y z
N MET A 1 4.58 -6.25 -9.42
CA MET A 1 4.47 -7.08 -10.65
C MET A 1 3.76 -8.43 -10.41
N GLU A 2 3.12 -8.58 -9.25
CA GLU A 2 2.62 -9.84 -8.70
C GLU A 2 1.26 -10.20 -9.30
N SER A 3 0.47 -9.19 -9.65
CA SER A 3 -0.90 -9.38 -10.14
C SER A 3 -0.98 -10.12 -11.48
N ALA A 4 0.03 -9.98 -12.35
CA ALA A 4 0.05 -10.68 -13.63
C ALA A 4 0.13 -12.20 -13.44
N VAL A 5 0.93 -12.65 -12.46
CA VAL A 5 1.06 -14.07 -12.11
C VAL A 5 -0.25 -14.61 -11.55
N ILE A 6 -0.93 -13.86 -10.68
CA ILE A 6 -2.23 -14.23 -10.12
C ILE A 6 -3.29 -14.37 -11.23
N LEU A 7 -3.38 -13.40 -12.13
CA LEU A 7 -4.33 -13.43 -13.24
C LEU A 7 -4.05 -14.57 -14.22
N ALA A 8 -2.77 -14.86 -14.50
CA ALA A 8 -2.39 -16.00 -15.32
C ALA A 8 -2.86 -17.33 -14.68
N ALA A 9 -2.60 -17.52 -13.39
CA ALA A 9 -3.00 -18.71 -12.65
C ALA A 9 -4.53 -18.89 -12.56
N ALA A 10 -5.28 -17.79 -12.45
CA ALA A 10 -6.75 -17.80 -12.48
C ALA A 10 -7.28 -18.20 -13.86
N ARG A 11 -6.71 -17.63 -14.92
CA ARG A 11 -7.07 -17.95 -16.32
C ARG A 11 -6.83 -19.41 -16.66
N GLU A 12 -5.69 -19.97 -16.24
CA GLU A 12 -5.38 -21.40 -16.40
C GLU A 12 -6.41 -22.32 -15.76
N ARG A 13 -7.11 -21.85 -14.71
CA ARG A 13 -8.13 -22.59 -13.97
C ARG A 13 -9.55 -22.25 -14.42
N GLY A 14 -9.72 -21.41 -15.44
CA GLY A 14 -11.04 -20.96 -15.89
C GLY A 14 -11.79 -20.11 -14.86
N LEU A 15 -11.09 -19.49 -13.90
CA LEU A 15 -11.69 -18.65 -12.87
C LEU A 15 -11.80 -17.20 -13.35
N ALA A 16 -12.96 -16.58 -13.13
CA ALA A 16 -13.11 -15.14 -13.28
C ALA A 16 -12.28 -14.43 -12.20
N ALA A 17 -11.42 -13.51 -12.61
CA ALA A 17 -10.57 -12.75 -11.70
C ALA A 17 -10.41 -11.30 -12.18
N ILE A 18 -10.37 -10.37 -11.24
CA ILE A 18 -10.12 -8.96 -11.46
C ILE A 18 -9.06 -8.48 -10.47
N VAL A 19 -8.26 -7.49 -10.88
CA VAL A 19 -7.26 -6.85 -10.02
C VAL A 19 -7.63 -5.39 -9.87
N VAL A 20 -7.80 -4.95 -8.64
CA VAL A 20 -8.01 -3.55 -8.29
C VAL A 20 -6.76 -3.05 -7.56
N ARG A 21 -6.19 -1.93 -8.02
CA ARG A 21 -4.99 -1.32 -7.43
C ARG A 21 -5.30 0.11 -7.00
N GLY A 22 -5.15 0.38 -5.70
CA GLY A 22 -5.12 1.74 -5.18
C GLY A 22 -3.72 2.33 -5.38
N VAL A 23 -3.62 3.50 -5.99
CA VAL A 23 -2.36 4.23 -6.19
C VAL A 23 -2.30 5.36 -5.15
N SER A 24 -1.31 5.33 -4.26
CA SER A 24 -1.20 6.26 -3.13
C SER A 24 -0.30 7.48 -3.39
N ASP A 25 0.45 7.43 -4.48
CA ASP A 25 1.59 8.31 -4.76
C ASP A 25 1.69 8.57 -6.27
N THR A 26 2.35 9.67 -6.63
CA THR A 26 2.70 9.98 -8.02
C THR A 26 4.07 9.41 -8.39
N ALA A 27 4.40 9.35 -9.68
CA ALA A 27 5.69 8.85 -10.16
C ALA A 27 6.90 9.60 -9.59
N ASP A 28 6.73 10.89 -9.23
CA ASP A 28 7.79 11.72 -8.66
C ASP A 28 7.93 11.56 -7.14
N GLN A 29 7.00 10.86 -6.50
CA GLN A 29 7.00 10.65 -5.06
C GLN A 29 7.72 9.35 -4.73
N SER A 30 8.86 9.47 -4.05
CA SER A 30 9.61 8.32 -3.52
C SER A 30 9.36 8.13 -2.03
N LEU A 31 9.39 6.87 -1.59
CA LEU A 31 9.35 6.54 -0.17
C LEU A 31 10.61 7.09 0.53
N PRO A 32 10.48 7.92 1.59
CA PRO A 32 11.65 8.41 2.31
C PRO A 32 12.46 7.25 2.90
N LEU A 33 13.77 7.22 2.64
CA LEU A 33 14.67 6.12 3.06
C LEU A 33 14.56 5.81 4.55
N GLY A 34 14.39 6.82 5.41
CA GLY A 34 14.19 6.63 6.84
C GLY A 34 12.94 5.80 7.16
N LEU A 35 11.85 6.03 6.44
CA LEU A 35 10.59 5.30 6.63
C LEU A 35 10.67 3.89 6.04
N ALA A 36 11.40 3.69 4.94
CA ALA A 36 11.62 2.37 4.34
C ALA A 36 12.27 1.37 5.32
N THR A 37 13.12 1.85 6.24
CA THR A 37 13.77 0.98 7.25
C THR A 37 12.86 0.53 8.41
N LEU A 38 11.62 1.05 8.46
CA LEU A 38 10.67 0.75 9.53
C LEU A 38 9.91 -0.55 9.29
N VAL A 39 9.98 -1.08 8.08
CA VAL A 39 9.33 -2.33 7.68
C VAL A 39 10.43 -3.33 7.33
N ASP A 40 10.34 -4.55 7.82
CA ASP A 40 11.27 -5.59 7.42
C ASP A 40 10.90 -6.24 6.08
N ALA A 41 11.74 -7.16 5.60
CA ALA A 41 11.51 -7.88 4.34
C ALA A 41 10.21 -8.71 4.34
N GLY A 42 9.65 -9.01 5.52
CA GLY A 42 8.38 -9.70 5.67
C GLY A 42 7.17 -8.76 5.78
N GLY A 43 7.37 -7.45 5.66
CA GLY A 43 6.29 -6.47 5.78
C GLY A 43 5.95 -6.06 7.22
N GLN A 44 6.71 -6.51 8.22
CA GLN A 44 6.38 -6.24 9.62
C GLN A 44 6.95 -4.90 10.07
N SER A 45 6.08 -4.10 10.71
CA SER A 45 6.46 -2.80 11.25
C SER A 45 7.32 -2.94 12.51
N ARG A 46 8.33 -2.07 12.66
CA ARG A 46 9.21 -2.00 13.84
C ARG A 46 8.87 -0.76 14.68
N PRO A 47 7.88 -0.82 15.58
CA PRO A 47 7.35 0.36 16.27
C PRO A 47 8.39 1.09 17.10
N ALA A 48 9.29 0.36 17.78
CA ALA A 48 10.39 0.97 18.55
C ALA A 48 11.34 1.79 17.65
N ARG A 49 11.61 1.33 16.43
CA ARG A 49 12.44 2.08 15.47
C ARG A 49 11.70 3.29 14.91
N ALA A 50 10.39 3.20 14.72
CA ALA A 50 9.57 4.32 14.27
C ALA A 50 9.59 5.46 15.30
N VAL A 51 9.39 5.12 16.59
CA VAL A 51 9.47 6.09 17.70
C VAL A 51 10.86 6.72 17.77
N ALA A 52 11.91 5.91 17.75
CA ALA A 52 13.29 6.42 17.78
C ALA A 52 13.63 7.32 16.57
N LEU A 53 13.11 6.97 15.37
CA LEU A 53 13.31 7.76 14.17
C LEU A 53 12.62 9.13 14.26
N ILE A 54 11.38 9.17 14.75
CA ILE A 54 10.60 10.40 14.94
C ILE A 54 11.29 11.32 15.95
N LEU A 55 11.75 10.77 17.09
CA LEU A 55 12.46 11.56 18.10
C LEU A 55 13.77 12.16 17.55
N ARG A 56 14.48 11.44 16.67
CA ARG A 56 15.73 11.92 16.06
C ARG A 56 15.52 12.86 14.88
N ARG A 57 14.39 12.76 14.19
CA ARG A 57 14.06 13.53 12.97
C ARG A 57 12.57 13.87 12.92
N PRO A 58 12.12 14.86 13.71
CA PRO A 58 10.69 15.20 13.80
C PRO A 58 10.12 15.69 12.46
N ALA A 59 10.93 16.26 11.58
CA ALA A 59 10.51 16.66 10.23
C ALA A 59 9.99 15.49 9.36
N LEU A 60 10.36 14.24 9.67
CA LEU A 60 9.85 13.06 8.97
C LEU A 60 8.36 12.79 9.28
N LEU A 61 7.80 13.37 10.35
CA LEU A 61 6.39 13.24 10.67
C LEU A 61 5.49 13.74 9.55
N GLY A 62 5.83 14.87 8.92
CA GLY A 62 5.05 15.40 7.80
C GLY A 62 5.03 14.44 6.61
N GLN A 63 6.17 13.83 6.31
CA GLN A 63 6.30 12.85 5.22
C GLN A 63 5.55 11.55 5.53
N ALA A 64 5.63 11.07 6.78
CA ALA A 64 4.87 9.91 7.24
C ALA A 64 3.35 10.18 7.19
N TRP A 65 2.94 11.41 7.53
CA TRP A 65 1.53 11.81 7.49
C TRP A 65 1.01 11.92 6.05
N ALA A 66 1.80 12.50 5.14
CA ALA A 66 1.48 12.54 3.71
C ALA A 66 1.32 11.13 3.13
N LEU A 67 2.27 10.23 3.43
CA LEU A 67 2.20 8.82 3.04
C LEU A 67 0.92 8.16 3.57
N ARG A 68 0.64 8.29 4.88
CA ARG A 68 -0.59 7.75 5.50
C ARG A 68 -1.84 8.26 4.79
N ARG A 69 -1.92 9.56 4.51
CA ARG A 69 -3.08 10.16 3.83
C ARG A 69 -3.27 9.57 2.43
N GLY A 70 -2.21 9.49 1.63
CA GLY A 70 -2.27 8.91 0.29
C GLY A 70 -2.71 7.45 0.31
N THR A 71 -2.13 6.64 1.21
CA THR A 71 -2.49 5.23 1.39
C THR A 71 -3.95 5.06 1.78
N LEU A 72 -4.46 5.84 2.74
CA LEU A 72 -5.86 5.72 3.16
C LEU A 72 -6.83 6.09 2.03
N LEU A 73 -6.56 7.16 1.28
CA LEU A 73 -7.41 7.53 0.14
C LEU A 73 -7.43 6.43 -0.92
N ALA A 74 -6.27 5.86 -1.25
CA ALA A 74 -6.16 4.76 -2.19
C ALA A 74 -6.93 3.52 -1.70
N LEU A 75 -6.81 3.15 -0.42
CA LEU A 75 -7.53 2.02 0.16
C LEU A 75 -9.04 2.25 0.24
N THR A 76 -9.49 3.47 0.55
CA THR A 76 -10.91 3.81 0.51
C THR A 76 -11.50 3.65 -0.89
N ALA A 77 -10.78 4.12 -1.92
CA ALA A 77 -11.21 3.94 -3.31
C ALA A 77 -11.30 2.45 -3.70
N VAL A 78 -10.31 1.65 -3.31
CA VAL A 78 -10.35 0.18 -3.50
C VAL A 78 -11.55 -0.43 -2.78
N ALA A 79 -11.82 -0.04 -1.54
CA ALA A 79 -12.93 -0.56 -0.76
C ALA A 79 -14.30 -0.28 -1.41
N VAL A 80 -14.48 0.91 -2.00
CA VAL A 80 -15.68 1.26 -2.76
C VAL A 80 -15.86 0.31 -3.95
N VAL A 81 -14.82 0.13 -4.77
CA VAL A 81 -14.89 -0.76 -5.94
C VAL A 81 -15.15 -2.21 -5.53
N VAL A 82 -14.48 -2.70 -4.48
CA VAL A 82 -14.70 -4.07 -3.98
C VAL A 82 -16.13 -4.25 -3.49
N ARG A 83 -16.70 -3.26 -2.81
CA ARG A 83 -18.09 -3.30 -2.36
C ARG A 83 -19.05 -3.37 -3.55
N GLU A 84 -18.88 -2.50 -4.54
CA GLU A 84 -19.74 -2.49 -5.75
C GLU A 84 -19.67 -3.81 -6.52
N LEU A 85 -18.46 -4.38 -6.66
CA LEU A 85 -18.28 -5.69 -7.29
C LEU A 85 -18.93 -6.82 -6.50
N GLY A 86 -18.86 -6.78 -5.16
CA GLY A 86 -19.49 -7.77 -4.29
C GLY A 86 -21.02 -7.68 -4.27
N GLU A 87 -21.60 -6.51 -4.56
CA GLU A 87 -23.04 -6.31 -4.68
C GLU A 87 -23.58 -6.71 -6.08
N THR A 88 -22.71 -6.84 -7.08
CA THR A 88 -23.07 -7.15 -8.48
C THR A 88 -22.91 -8.64 -8.84
N GLY A 89 -22.24 -9.43 -7.98
CA GLY A 89 -22.00 -10.88 -8.17
C GLY A 89 -23.04 -11.74 -7.48
#